data_AF-A0A1I7N017-F1
#
_entry.id   AF-A0A1I7N017-F1
#
_cell.length_a   1.000
_cell.length_b   1.000
_cell.length_c   1.000
_cell.angle_alpha   90.00
_cell.angle_beta   90.00
_cell.angle_gamma   90.00
#
_symmetry.space_group_name_H-M   'P 1'
#
loop_
_entity.id
_entity.type
_entity.pdbx_description
1 polymer ?
#
loop_
_entity_poly.entity_id
_entity_poly.type
_entity_poly.pdbx_seq_one_letter_code
_entity_poly.pdbx_strand_id
1 'polypeptide(L)'
;MLAFRTFLAVDIAALVLALYFFVVGIADGSVSSFNILLWLGVLGGISAIIAVGYTLKTNERRGPANAVLAVLALPAIAAALFVVTLLIAQPRWN
;
A
#
# COMPACT_ATOMS: atom_id res chain seq x y z
N MET A 1 -17.68 8.83 -5.23
CA MET A 1 -17.38 7.47 -5.72
C MET A 1 -15.98 7.35 -6.30
N LEU A 2 -15.49 8.37 -7.03
CA LEU A 2 -14.12 8.37 -7.59
C LEU A 2 -13.05 8.17 -6.52
N ALA A 3 -13.02 9.02 -5.47
CA ALA A 3 -12.01 8.94 -4.40
C ALA A 3 -11.88 7.54 -3.77
N PHE A 4 -13.01 6.93 -3.38
CA PHE A 4 -13.02 5.57 -2.83
C PHE A 4 -12.37 4.56 -3.78
N ARG A 5 -12.75 4.58 -5.06
CA ARG A 5 -12.23 3.63 -6.06
C ARG A 5 -10.73 3.85 -6.28
N THR A 6 -10.29 5.10 -6.34
CA THR A 6 -8.88 5.45 -6.50
C THR A 6 -8.06 4.97 -5.30
N PHE A 7 -8.47 5.30 -4.07
CA PHE A 7 -7.74 4.86 -2.88
C PHE A 7 -7.73 3.35 -2.74
N LEU A 8 -8.87 2.68 -2.97
CA LEU A 8 -8.94 1.22 -2.94
C LEU A 8 -8.00 0.59 -3.98
N ALA A 9 -7.96 1.10 -5.21
CA ALA A 9 -7.09 0.57 -6.25
C ALA A 9 -5.61 0.74 -5.90
N VAL A 10 -5.23 1.90 -5.32
CA VAL A 10 -3.86 2.16 -4.86
C VAL A 10 -3.48 1.22 -3.72
N ASP A 11 -4.34 1.06 -2.71
CA ASP A 11 -4.06 0.18 -1.58
C ASP A 11 -3.92 -1.29 -2.02
N ILE A 12 -4.77 -1.75 -2.96
CA ILE A 12 -4.64 -3.08 -3.56
C ILE A 12 -3.31 -3.21 -4.30
N ALA A 13 -2.91 -2.21 -5.08
CA ALA A 13 -1.61 -2.23 -5.77
C ALA A 13 -0.43 -2.28 -4.77
N ALA A 14 -0.52 -1.52 -3.67
CA ALA A 14 0.47 -1.54 -2.60
C ALA A 14 0.52 -2.92 -1.91
N LEU A 15 -0.63 -3.56 -1.65
CA LEU A 15 -0.69 -4.92 -1.10
C LEU A 15 -0.04 -5.93 -2.03
N VAL A 16 -0.37 -5.89 -3.33
CA VAL A 16 0.21 -6.78 -4.34
C VAL A 16 1.72 -6.60 -4.42
N LEU A 17 2.20 -5.36 -4.41
CA LEU A 17 3.64 -5.06 -4.43
C LEU A 17 4.34 -5.60 -3.17
N ALA A 18 3.74 -5.39 -1.98
CA ALA A 18 4.27 -5.92 -0.73
C ALA A 18 4.29 -7.45 -0.70
N LEU A 19 3.24 -8.11 -1.22
CA LEU A 19 3.18 -9.57 -1.37
C LEU A 19 4.26 -10.08 -2.32
N TYR A 20 4.48 -9.40 -3.46
CA TYR A 20 5.54 -9.75 -4.39
C TYR A 20 6.91 -9.73 -3.69
N PHE A 21 7.26 -8.62 -3.02
CA PHE A 21 8.54 -8.52 -2.32
C PHE A 21 8.66 -9.50 -1.14
N PHE A 22 7.56 -9.80 -0.45
CA PHE A 22 7.56 -10.82 0.58
C PHE A 22 7.90 -12.21 0.01
N VAL A 23 7.26 -12.60 -1.08
CA VAL A 23 7.50 -13.92 -1.72
C VAL A 23 8.90 -14.00 -2.30
N VAL A 24 9.35 -12.97 -3.03
CA VAL A 24 10.73 -12.88 -3.53
C VAL A 24 11.72 -12.90 -2.37
N GLY A 25 11.41 -12.18 -1.30
CA GLY A 25 12.27 -12.10 -0.13
C GLY A 25 12.42 -13.41 0.63
N ILE A 26 11.39 -14.27 0.62
CA ILE A 26 11.51 -15.64 1.14
C ILE A 26 12.46 -16.46 0.25
N ALA A 27 12.39 -16.28 -1.07
CA ALA A 27 13.21 -17.02 -2.01
C ALA A 27 14.69 -16.60 -1.99
N ASP A 28 14.97 -15.31 -1.79
CA ASP A 28 16.35 -14.77 -1.74
C ASP A 28 16.94 -14.69 -0.32
N GLY A 29 16.13 -14.97 0.72
CA GLY A 29 16.54 -14.97 2.12
C GLY A 29 16.51 -13.60 2.81
N SER A 30 16.12 -12.52 2.13
CA SER A 30 15.95 -11.19 2.73
C SER A 30 14.74 -11.12 3.69
N VAL A 31 13.74 -11.99 3.51
CA VAL A 31 12.70 -12.28 4.50
C VAL A 31 13.10 -13.56 5.23
N SER A 32 13.40 -13.43 6.52
CA SER A 32 13.86 -14.54 7.37
C SER A 32 13.15 -14.53 8.73
N SER A 33 13.44 -15.51 9.58
CA SER A 33 12.90 -15.55 10.94
C SER A 33 13.15 -14.28 11.76
N PHE A 34 14.20 -13.52 11.42
CA PHE A 34 14.52 -12.24 12.06
C PHE A 34 13.48 -11.14 11.79
N ASN A 35 12.90 -11.08 10.58
CA ASN A 35 12.00 -10.00 10.17
C ASN A 35 10.62 -10.47 9.68
N ILE A 36 10.34 -11.78 9.71
CA ILE A 36 9.08 -12.34 9.22
C ILE A 36 7.86 -11.71 9.90
N LEU A 37 7.92 -11.45 11.21
CA LEU A 37 6.81 -10.84 11.95
C LEU A 37 6.56 -9.39 11.51
N LEU A 38 7.61 -8.64 11.17
CA LEU A 38 7.46 -7.29 10.62
C LEU A 38 6.76 -7.33 9.28
N TRP A 39 7.18 -8.24 8.40
CA TRP A 39 6.55 -8.43 7.10
C TRP A 39 5.08 -8.85 7.21
N LEU A 40 4.76 -9.81 8.06
CA LEU A 40 3.38 -10.21 8.32
C LEU A 40 2.56 -9.06 8.93
N GLY A 41 3.17 -8.23 9.78
CA GLY A 41 2.56 -7.01 10.29
C GLY A 41 2.22 -6.00 9.19
N VAL A 42 3.12 -5.79 8.23
CA VAL A 42 2.89 -4.91 7.07
C VAL A 42 1.75 -5.47 6.19
N LEU A 43 1.83 -6.74 5.80
CA LEU A 43 0.81 -7.39 4.97
C LEU A 43 -0.57 -7.39 5.65
N GLY A 44 -0.59 -7.73 6.94
CA GLY A 44 -1.79 -7.71 7.77
C GLY A 44 -2.36 -6.30 7.93
N GLY A 45 -1.51 -5.30 8.16
CA GLY A 45 -1.92 -3.91 8.29
C GLY A 45 -2.55 -3.36 7.00
N ILE A 46 -1.92 -3.58 5.85
CA ILE A 46 -2.48 -3.18 4.56
C ILE A 46 -3.82 -3.90 4.30
N SER A 47 -3.87 -5.21 4.54
CA SER A 47 -5.09 -6.00 4.37
C SER A 47 -6.22 -5.51 5.28
N ALA A 48 -5.91 -5.13 6.52
CA ALA A 48 -6.86 -4.57 7.47
C ALA A 48 -7.41 -3.22 7.01
N ILE A 49 -6.56 -2.32 6.50
CA ILE A 49 -6.98 -1.03 5.93
C ILE A 49 -8.00 -1.24 4.80
N ILE A 50 -7.69 -2.14 3.85
CA ILE A 50 -8.57 -2.48 2.73
C ILE A 50 -9.90 -3.06 3.24
N ALA A 51 -9.84 -4.05 4.13
CA ALA A 51 -11.02 -4.72 4.66
C ALA A 51 -11.95 -3.76 5.43
N VAL A 52 -11.39 -2.92 6.30
CA VAL A 52 -12.15 -1.92 7.07
C VAL A 52 -12.73 -0.86 6.14
N GLY A 53 -11.93 -0.32 5.21
CA GLY A 53 -12.39 0.67 4.24
C GLY A 53 -13.54 0.14 3.38
N TYR A 54 -13.43 -1.10 2.89
CA TYR A 54 -14.48 -1.74 2.10
C TYR A 54 -15.76 -1.98 2.91
N THR A 55 -15.62 -2.48 4.16
CA THR A 55 -16.75 -2.73 5.07
C THR A 55 -17.48 -1.44 5.45
N LEU A 56 -16.76 -0.34 5.68
CA LEU A 56 -17.37 0.96 5.92
C LEU A 56 -18.17 1.43 4.70
N LYS A 57 -17.65 1.20 3.48
CA LYS A 57 -18.36 1.54 2.25
C LYS A 57 -19.63 0.69 2.06
N THR A 58 -19.63 -0.59 2.41
CA THR A 58 -20.83 -1.44 2.30
C THR A 58 -21.90 -1.05 3.31
N ASN A 59 -21.50 -0.50 4.45
CA ASN A 59 -22.40 0.08 5.46
C ASN A 59 -22.76 1.55 5.18
N GLU A 60 -22.62 2.02 3.93
CA GLU A 60 -22.93 3.37 3.47
C GLU A 60 -22.13 4.52 4.12
N ARG A 61 -21.13 4.21 4.96
CA ARG A 61 -20.25 5.18 5.62
C ARG A 61 -19.11 5.62 4.71
N ARG A 62 -19.45 6.33 3.63
CA ARG A 62 -18.51 6.74 2.57
C ARG A 62 -17.36 7.64 3.05
N GLY A 63 -17.64 8.60 3.92
CA GLY A 63 -16.63 9.50 4.48
C GLY A 63 -15.55 8.73 5.26
N PRO A 64 -15.93 7.97 6.30
CA PRO A 64 -15.01 7.11 7.04
C PRO A 64 -14.28 6.09 6.16
N ALA A 65 -14.95 5.48 5.18
CA ALA A 65 -14.32 4.56 4.25
C ALA A 65 -13.16 5.22 3.48
N ASN A 66 -13.37 6.42 2.94
CA ASN A 66 -12.32 7.17 2.25
C ASN A 66 -11.19 7.54 3.20
N ALA A 67 -11.51 7.97 4.43
CA ALA A 67 -10.51 8.37 5.42
C ALA A 67 -9.59 7.20 5.79
N VAL A 68 -10.15 6.00 5.99
CA VAL A 68 -9.35 4.79 6.29
C VAL A 68 -8.44 4.43 5.13
N LEU A 69 -8.95 4.36 3.90
CA LEU A 69 -8.11 4.02 2.73
C LEU A 69 -7.05 5.09 2.44
N ALA A 70 -7.36 6.37 2.70
CA ALA A 70 -6.43 7.47 2.48
C ALA A 70 -5.15 7.35 3.33
N VAL A 71 -5.19 6.64 4.47
CA VAL A 71 -4.02 6.43 5.36
C VAL A 71 -2.86 5.79 4.60
N LEU A 72 -3.15 4.84 3.70
CA LEU A 72 -2.13 4.18 2.90
C LEU A 72 -2.06 4.75 1.48
N ALA A 73 -3.20 5.07 0.88
CA ALA A 73 -3.24 5.52 -0.51
C ALA A 73 -2.47 6.83 -0.72
N LEU A 74 -2.58 7.80 0.19
CA LEU A 74 -1.88 9.08 0.05
C LEU A 74 -0.34 8.93 0.08
N PRO A 75 0.29 8.28 1.08
CA PRO A 75 1.73 8.06 1.04
C PRO A 75 2.16 7.17 -0.13
N ALA A 76 1.36 6.17 -0.53
CA ALA A 76 1.68 5.34 -1.69
C ALA A 76 1.67 6.13 -3.01
N ILE A 77 0.67 7.00 -3.23
CA ILE A 77 0.62 7.92 -4.37
C ILE A 77 1.82 8.86 -4.33
N ALA A 78 2.14 9.46 -3.18
CA ALA A 78 3.27 10.37 -3.05
C ALA A 78 4.60 9.66 -3.37
N ALA A 79 4.81 8.43 -2.88
CA ALA A 79 5.97 7.63 -3.18
C ALA A 79 6.07 7.27 -4.67
N ALA A 80 4.96 6.87 -5.30
CA ALA A 80 4.92 6.59 -6.73
C ALA A 80 5.24 7.84 -7.57
N LEU A 81 4.65 8.99 -7.23
CA LEU A 81 4.94 10.27 -7.89
C LEU A 81 6.39 10.70 -7.70
N PHE A 82 6.95 10.48 -6.51
CA PHE A 82 8.36 10.74 -6.25
C PHE A 82 9.26 9.90 -7.16
N VAL A 83 9.01 8.58 -7.25
CA VAL A 83 9.77 7.69 -8.15
C VAL A 83 9.62 8.11 -9.61
N VAL A 84 8.40 8.41 -10.07
CA VAL A 84 8.16 8.92 -11.43
C VAL A 84 8.93 10.21 -11.68
N THR A 85 8.98 11.10 -10.68
CA THR A 85 9.75 12.35 -10.77
C THR A 85 11.24 12.08 -10.92
N LEU A 86 11.81 11.15 -10.15
CA LEU A 86 13.22 10.75 -10.28
C LEU A 86 13.51 10.18 -11.68
N LEU A 87 12.59 9.38 -12.23
CA LEU A 87 12.73 8.79 -13.56
C LEU A 87 12.68 9.84 -14.68
N ILE A 88 11.89 10.90 -14.53
CA ILE A 88 11.76 11.96 -15.55
C ILE A 88 12.88 13.00 -15.40
N ALA A 89 13.10 13.48 -14.18
CA ALA A 89 14.03 14.58 -13.92
C ALA A 89 15.50 14.14 -13.99
N GLN A 90 15.78 12.85 -13.81
CA GLN A 90 17.14 12.27 -13.81
C GLN A 90 18.13 13.15 -13.01
N PRO A 91 17.82 13.50 -11.74
CA PRO A 91 18.66 14.41 -10.99
C PRO A 91 20.05 13.80 -10.77
N ARG A 92 21.07 14.65 -10.77
CA ARG A 92 22.41 14.21 -10.39
C ARG A 92 22.46 14.10 -8.87
N TRP A 93 22.93 12.97 -8.37
CA TRP A 93 22.98 12.64 -6.94
C TRP A 93 24.26 13.12 -6.25
N ASN A 94 24.93 14.13 -6.83
CA ASN A 94 26.30 14.53 -6.52
C ASN A 94 26.40 15.82 -5.71
#